data_AF-A0A963TYK8-F1
#
_entry.id   AF-A0A963TYK8-F1
#
_cell.length_a   1.000
_cell.length_b   1.000
_cell.length_c   1.000
_cell.angle_alpha   90.00
_cell.angle_beta   90.00
_cell.angle_gamma   90.00
#
_symmetry.space_group_name_H-M   'P 1'
#
loop_
_entity.id
_entity.type
_entity.pdbx_description
1 polymer ?
#
loop_
_entity_poly.entity_id
_entity_poly.type
_entity_poly.pdbx_seq_one_letter_code
_entity_poly.pdbx_strand_id
1 'polypeptide(L)'
;FDGEVVPFTVDGIASGNITRGHRFMGEQAIAVRRFEDYAEKLNKNFVIVDAHARIETIRTEARNLAFAQGLELIEDEGLLKEVAGLVEWPVVLMGSFDESFLAVPPEVIATSIRTHQKCFALRDAKTGKLANRYLLVSNMIARDGGKTIIAGNNKVIAARLSDARFFWDQDRKLKLEGWAK
;
A
#
# COMPACT_ATOMS: atom_id res chain seq x y z
N PHE A 1 -11.51 -29.14 16.69
CA PHE A 1 -12.95 -29.21 16.39
C PHE A 1 -13.68 -28.98 17.71
N ASP A 2 -14.71 -28.14 17.76
CA ASP A 2 -15.38 -27.73 19.02
C ASP A 2 -14.43 -27.16 20.10
N GLY A 3 -13.45 -26.34 19.69
CA GLY A 3 -12.49 -25.71 20.61
C GLY A 3 -11.27 -26.58 20.96
N GLU A 4 -11.26 -27.86 20.57
CA GLU A 4 -10.10 -28.73 20.71
C GLU A 4 -9.12 -28.58 19.53
N VAL A 5 -7.83 -28.72 19.81
CA VAL A 5 -6.78 -28.76 18.79
C VAL A 5 -6.98 -30.00 17.93
N VAL A 6 -7.03 -29.83 16.60
CA VAL A 6 -7.00 -30.96 15.67
C VAL A 6 -5.54 -31.33 15.45
N PRO A 7 -5.06 -32.51 15.89
CA PRO A 7 -3.65 -32.86 15.84
C PRO A 7 -3.23 -33.20 14.40
N PHE A 8 -2.29 -32.43 13.86
CA PHE A 8 -1.62 -32.72 12.60
C PHE A 8 -0.28 -31.98 12.55
N THR A 9 0.54 -32.32 11.57
CA THR A 9 1.83 -31.69 11.34
C THR A 9 1.97 -31.33 9.87
N VAL A 10 2.44 -30.13 9.57
CA VAL A 10 2.82 -29.71 8.21
C VAL A 10 4.25 -29.19 8.27
N ASP A 11 5.13 -29.73 7.43
CA ASP A 11 6.55 -29.33 7.35
C ASP A 11 7.28 -29.30 8.71
N GLY A 12 6.96 -30.26 9.59
CA GLY A 12 7.54 -30.34 10.94
C GLY A 12 6.93 -29.40 11.98
N ILE A 13 5.92 -28.61 11.61
CA ILE A 13 5.18 -27.72 12.52
C ILE A 13 3.92 -28.44 13.00
N ALA A 14 3.87 -28.73 14.30
CA ALA A 14 2.70 -29.30 14.94
C ALA A 14 1.58 -28.26 15.05
N SER A 15 0.34 -28.68 14.80
CA SER A 15 -0.83 -27.89 15.09
C SER A 15 -0.95 -27.62 16.60
N GLY A 16 -1.52 -26.47 16.94
CA GLY A 16 -1.64 -26.03 18.32
C GLY A 16 -2.61 -24.88 18.45
N ASN A 17 -2.70 -24.34 19.66
CA ASN A 17 -3.58 -23.22 19.99
C ASN A 17 -2.82 -21.90 20.20
N ILE A 18 -1.56 -21.83 19.75
CA ILE A 18 -0.73 -20.64 19.85
C ILE A 18 -0.64 -19.98 18.49
N THR A 19 -0.97 -18.69 18.43
CA THR A 19 -0.74 -17.82 17.26
C THR A 19 0.24 -16.70 17.62
N ARG A 20 0.52 -15.82 16.65
CA ARG A 20 1.41 -14.68 16.81
C ARG A 20 0.76 -13.43 16.24
N GLY A 21 0.92 -12.32 16.93
CA GLY A 21 0.54 -11.00 16.45
C GLY A 21 1.50 -10.47 15.40
N HIS A 22 1.33 -9.20 15.08
CA HIS A 22 2.16 -8.50 14.11
C HIS A 22 3.64 -8.58 14.46
N ARG A 23 4.49 -8.88 13.47
CA ARG A 23 5.92 -9.15 13.67
C ARG A 23 6.67 -8.13 14.53
N PHE A 24 6.33 -6.85 14.40
CA PHE A 24 7.02 -5.75 15.09
C PHE A 24 6.21 -5.08 16.20
N MET A 25 4.89 -5.29 16.23
CA MET A 25 3.98 -4.51 17.08
C MET A 25 3.16 -5.40 18.03
N GLY A 26 2.99 -6.68 17.72
CA GLY A 26 2.19 -7.62 18.49
C GLY A 26 3.03 -8.60 19.31
N GLU A 27 2.34 -9.32 20.18
CA GLU A 27 2.92 -10.39 20.99
C GLU A 27 3.33 -11.60 20.14
N GLN A 28 4.41 -12.27 20.54
CA GLN A 28 5.00 -13.38 19.77
C GLN A 28 4.38 -14.74 20.09
N ALA A 29 3.54 -14.83 21.12
CA ALA A 29 2.84 -16.05 21.49
C ALA A 29 1.50 -15.69 22.15
N ILE A 30 0.42 -16.04 21.47
CA ILE A 30 -0.95 -15.73 21.89
C ILE A 30 -1.74 -17.03 21.92
N ALA A 31 -2.18 -17.46 23.08
CA ALA A 31 -3.07 -18.61 23.19
C ALA A 31 -4.48 -18.25 22.73
N VAL A 32 -5.07 -19.05 21.85
CA VAL A 32 -6.43 -18.87 21.32
C VAL A 32 -7.30 -20.09 21.61
N ARG A 33 -8.61 -19.90 21.79
CA ARG A 33 -9.54 -21.00 22.12
C ARG A 33 -10.48 -21.37 20.97
N ARG A 34 -10.94 -20.36 20.23
CA ARG A 34 -11.90 -20.48 19.11
C ARG A 34 -11.64 -19.38 18.10
N PHE A 35 -12.31 -19.44 16.95
CA PHE A 35 -12.05 -18.50 15.86
C PHE A 35 -12.35 -17.04 16.25
N GLU A 36 -13.42 -16.78 17.00
CA GLU A 36 -13.78 -15.43 17.45
C GLU A 36 -12.68 -14.84 18.37
N ASP A 37 -12.18 -15.66 19.29
CA ASP A 37 -11.07 -15.30 20.20
C ASP A 37 -9.76 -15.09 19.42
N TYR A 38 -9.52 -15.88 18.38
CA TYR A 38 -8.39 -15.71 17.47
C TYR A 38 -8.43 -14.37 16.74
N ALA A 39 -9.56 -14.04 16.11
CA ALA A 39 -9.72 -12.79 15.38
C ALA A 39 -9.61 -11.56 16.30
N GLU A 40 -10.24 -11.60 17.48
CA GLU A 40 -10.19 -10.52 18.46
C GLU A 40 -8.77 -10.30 19.01
N LYS A 41 -8.08 -11.39 19.40
CA LYS A 41 -6.72 -11.30 19.93
C LYS A 41 -5.71 -10.83 18.89
N LEU A 42 -5.85 -11.30 17.64
CA LEU A 42 -5.01 -10.82 16.55
C LEU A 42 -5.25 -9.34 16.26
N ASN A 43 -6.50 -8.88 16.26
CA ASN A 43 -6.81 -7.47 16.08
C ASN A 43 -6.15 -6.60 17.18
N LYS A 44 -6.24 -7.01 18.45
CA LYS A 44 -5.56 -6.35 19.58
C LYS A 44 -4.02 -6.37 19.46
N ASN A 45 -3.49 -7.29 18.66
CA ASN A 45 -2.07 -7.45 18.39
C ASN A 45 -1.70 -7.02 16.96
N PHE A 46 -2.43 -6.03 16.43
CA PHE A 46 -2.15 -5.38 15.15
C PHE A 46 -2.22 -6.32 13.94
N VAL A 47 -3.20 -7.22 13.89
CA VAL A 47 -3.46 -8.05 12.72
C VAL A 47 -4.96 -8.04 12.44
N ILE A 48 -5.35 -7.45 11.31
CA ILE A 48 -6.71 -7.56 10.80
C ILE A 48 -6.75 -8.85 9.98
N VAL A 49 -7.43 -9.89 10.46
CA VAL A 49 -7.48 -11.20 9.78
C VAL A 49 -8.25 -11.12 8.46
N ASP A 50 -9.38 -10.42 8.47
CA ASP A 50 -10.28 -10.32 7.32
C ASP A 50 -9.69 -9.40 6.23
N ALA A 51 -9.50 -9.95 5.03
CA ALA A 51 -8.90 -9.22 3.92
C ALA A 51 -9.82 -8.09 3.40
N HIS A 52 -11.13 -8.30 3.42
CA HIS A 52 -12.09 -7.29 3.00
C HIS A 52 -12.08 -6.09 3.96
N ALA A 53 -11.99 -6.33 5.27
CA ALA A 53 -11.82 -5.28 6.27
C ALA A 53 -10.53 -4.48 6.07
N ARG A 54 -9.42 -5.13 5.67
CA ARG A 54 -8.18 -4.42 5.30
C ARG A 54 -8.39 -3.54 4.07
N ILE A 55 -9.05 -4.04 3.03
CA ILE A 55 -9.38 -3.25 1.82
C ILE A 55 -10.21 -2.02 2.18
N GLU A 56 -11.28 -2.19 2.96
CA GLU A 56 -12.15 -1.07 3.35
C GLU A 56 -11.43 -0.05 4.23
N THR A 57 -10.54 -0.52 5.12
CA THR A 57 -9.72 0.35 5.96
C THR A 57 -8.81 1.23 5.08
N ILE A 58 -8.06 0.61 4.16
CA ILE A 58 -7.18 1.33 3.24
C ILE A 58 -7.98 2.32 2.39
N ARG A 59 -9.10 1.88 1.79
CA ARG A 59 -9.93 2.73 0.93
C ARG A 59 -10.47 3.95 1.69
N THR A 60 -10.98 3.73 2.89
CA THR A 60 -11.57 4.78 3.72
C THR A 60 -10.51 5.79 4.15
N GLU A 61 -9.38 5.32 4.69
CA GLU A 61 -8.28 6.19 5.10
C GLU A 61 -7.68 6.96 3.91
N ALA A 62 -7.49 6.30 2.77
CA ALA A 62 -6.97 6.91 1.56
C ALA A 62 -7.87 8.04 1.05
N ARG A 63 -9.18 7.79 0.97
CA ARG A 63 -10.16 8.81 0.58
C ARG A 63 -10.18 9.97 1.56
N ASN A 64 -10.16 9.70 2.86
CA ASN A 64 -10.17 10.73 3.90
C ASN A 64 -8.92 11.63 3.82
N LEU A 65 -7.74 11.03 3.68
CA LEU A 65 -6.48 11.76 3.55
C LEU A 65 -6.43 12.60 2.27
N ALA A 66 -6.89 12.06 1.14
CA ALA A 66 -6.98 12.80 -0.11
C ALA A 66 -7.96 13.98 0.01
N PHE A 67 -9.16 13.72 0.54
CA PHE A 67 -10.20 14.74 0.71
C PHE A 67 -9.74 15.91 1.59
N ALA A 68 -9.04 15.61 2.69
CA ALA A 68 -8.48 16.63 3.58
C ALA A 68 -7.48 17.59 2.89
N GLN A 69 -6.96 17.21 1.72
CA GLN A 69 -6.05 18.03 0.91
C GLN A 69 -6.72 18.61 -0.35
N GLY A 70 -8.05 18.45 -0.51
CA GLY A 70 -8.76 18.84 -1.74
C GLY A 70 -8.43 17.95 -2.94
N LEU A 71 -7.98 16.72 -2.67
CA LEU A 71 -7.62 15.73 -3.68
C LEU A 71 -8.63 14.58 -3.70
N GLU A 72 -8.63 13.83 -4.79
CA GLU A 72 -9.37 12.58 -4.95
C GLU A 72 -8.42 11.42 -5.21
N LEU A 73 -8.76 10.26 -4.63
CA LEU A 73 -8.13 8.99 -4.93
C LEU A 73 -8.43 8.59 -6.38
N ILE A 74 -7.39 8.24 -7.15
CA ILE A 74 -7.58 7.51 -8.40
C ILE A 74 -7.82 6.05 -8.03
N GLU A 75 -9.07 5.62 -8.14
CA GLU A 75 -9.52 4.29 -7.70
C GLU A 75 -8.83 3.16 -8.48
N ASP A 76 -8.31 2.19 -7.73
CA ASP A 76 -7.69 0.99 -8.29
C ASP A 76 -7.95 -0.21 -7.37
N GLU A 77 -9.01 -0.95 -7.69
CA GLU A 77 -9.43 -2.14 -6.93
C GLU A 77 -8.40 -3.26 -6.96
N GLY A 78 -7.62 -3.37 -8.03
CA GLY A 78 -6.55 -4.35 -8.13
C GLY A 78 -5.42 -4.03 -7.15
N LEU A 79 -5.02 -2.77 -7.09
CA LEU A 79 -3.99 -2.29 -6.17
C LEU A 79 -4.45 -2.36 -4.71
N LEU A 80 -5.72 -2.02 -4.41
CA LEU A 80 -6.29 -2.17 -3.08
C LEU A 80 -6.19 -3.61 -2.56
N LYS A 81 -6.60 -4.58 -3.40
CA LYS A 81 -6.50 -6.01 -3.05
C LYS A 81 -5.06 -6.46 -2.87
N GLU A 82 -4.17 -6.03 -3.76
CA GLU A 82 -2.74 -6.35 -3.67
C GLU A 82 -2.14 -5.82 -2.38
N VAL A 83 -2.31 -4.52 -2.09
CA VAL A 83 -1.74 -3.88 -0.90
C VAL A 83 -2.35 -4.44 0.38
N ALA A 84 -3.65 -4.72 0.42
CA ALA A 84 -4.28 -5.42 1.54
C ALA A 84 -3.75 -6.85 1.76
N GLY A 85 -3.17 -7.47 0.73
CA GLY A 85 -2.46 -8.74 0.85
C GLY A 85 -1.02 -8.62 1.35
N LEU A 86 -0.40 -7.44 1.21
CA LEU A 86 0.98 -7.16 1.62
C LEU A 86 1.11 -6.73 3.09
N VAL A 87 0.00 -6.27 3.70
CA VAL A 87 0.00 -5.74 5.06
C VAL A 87 -1.02 -6.46 5.94
N GLU A 88 -0.66 -6.67 7.20
CA GLU A 88 -1.51 -7.22 8.25
C GLU A 88 -2.23 -6.09 9.02
N TRP A 89 -1.59 -4.91 9.12
CA TRP A 89 -2.13 -3.71 9.73
C TRP A 89 -1.86 -2.49 8.83
N PRO A 90 -2.83 -2.06 8.02
CA PRO A 90 -2.64 -0.94 7.11
C PRO A 90 -2.54 0.37 7.88
N VAL A 91 -1.55 1.20 7.49
CA VAL A 91 -1.43 2.60 7.88
C VAL A 91 -1.21 3.42 6.62
N VAL A 92 -2.22 4.19 6.19
CA VAL A 92 -2.10 5.00 4.97
C VAL A 92 -1.31 6.27 5.25
N LEU A 93 -0.30 6.56 4.44
CA LEU A 93 0.54 7.75 4.53
C LEU A 93 0.54 8.50 3.20
N MET A 94 0.62 9.84 3.27
CA MET A 94 0.71 10.68 2.08
C MET A 94 2.15 11.13 1.84
N GLY A 95 2.64 10.88 0.64
CA GLY A 95 3.92 11.38 0.15
C GLY A 95 3.74 12.36 -1.00
N SER A 96 4.87 12.83 -1.52
CA SER A 96 4.90 13.73 -2.67
C SER A 96 6.16 13.64 -3.49
N PHE A 97 6.06 14.08 -4.72
CA PHE A 97 7.19 14.21 -5.63
C PHE A 97 7.27 15.63 -6.19
N ASP A 98 8.40 15.93 -6.83
CA ASP A 98 8.64 17.24 -7.44
C ASP A 98 7.64 17.54 -8.56
N GLU A 99 7.04 18.73 -8.56
CA GLU A 99 6.02 19.12 -9.56
C GLU A 99 6.54 19.10 -11.00
N SER A 100 7.86 19.22 -11.21
CA SER A 100 8.46 19.13 -12.55
C SER A 100 8.21 17.78 -13.23
N PHE A 101 7.90 16.71 -12.47
CA PHE A 101 7.51 15.44 -13.05
C PHE A 101 6.15 15.49 -13.72
N LEU A 102 5.27 16.44 -13.39
CA LEU A 102 3.97 16.63 -14.05
C LEU A 102 4.08 17.06 -15.53
N ALA A 103 5.29 17.32 -16.03
CA ALA A 103 5.56 17.48 -17.46
C ALA A 103 5.52 16.13 -18.23
N VAL A 104 5.59 15.00 -17.52
CA VAL A 104 5.43 13.65 -18.05
C VAL A 104 3.92 13.31 -18.06
N PRO A 105 3.41 12.54 -19.05
CA PRO A 105 2.00 12.17 -19.08
C PRO A 105 1.53 11.52 -17.77
N PRO A 106 0.32 11.88 -17.30
CA PRO A 106 -0.23 11.35 -16.06
C PRO A 106 -0.24 9.81 -15.98
N GLU A 107 -0.51 9.14 -17.08
CA GLU A 107 -0.57 7.68 -17.19
C GLU A 107 0.79 7.04 -16.92
N VAL A 108 1.87 7.66 -17.39
CA VAL A 108 3.24 7.20 -17.15
C VAL A 108 3.57 7.33 -15.66
N ILE A 109 3.28 8.49 -15.06
CA ILE A 109 3.53 8.74 -13.63
C ILE A 109 2.74 7.75 -12.77
N ALA A 110 1.43 7.66 -12.99
CA ALA A 110 0.53 6.78 -12.25
C ALA A 110 0.97 5.30 -12.36
N THR A 111 1.31 4.85 -13.57
CA THR A 111 1.79 3.48 -13.80
C THR A 111 3.13 3.22 -13.12
N SER A 112 4.07 4.18 -13.17
CA SER A 112 5.37 4.04 -12.52
C SER A 112 5.25 3.91 -11.00
N ILE A 113 4.47 4.77 -10.34
CA ILE A 113 4.32 4.72 -8.88
C ILE A 113 3.50 3.51 -8.42
N ARG A 114 2.48 3.12 -9.20
CA ARG A 114 1.70 1.91 -8.97
C ARG A 114 2.58 0.66 -9.05
N THR A 115 3.31 0.50 -10.14
CA THR A 115 4.01 -0.75 -10.44
C THR A 115 5.25 -0.94 -9.58
N HIS A 116 6.03 0.12 -9.37
CA HIS A 116 7.29 0.01 -8.66
C HIS A 116 7.16 0.15 -7.14
N GLN A 117 6.18 0.91 -6.64
CA GLN A 117 6.05 1.23 -5.21
C GLN A 117 4.68 0.91 -4.61
N LYS A 118 3.76 0.32 -5.38
CA LYS A 118 2.40 -0.03 -4.92
C LYS A 118 1.66 1.16 -4.30
N CYS A 119 1.90 2.34 -4.85
CA CYS A 119 1.33 3.60 -4.38
C CYS A 119 0.12 3.99 -5.23
N PHE A 120 -0.85 4.65 -4.60
CA PHE A 120 -2.03 5.20 -5.26
C PHE A 120 -1.77 6.62 -5.73
N ALA A 121 -2.12 6.88 -6.97
CA ALA A 121 -2.08 8.22 -7.55
C ALA A 121 -3.29 9.05 -7.06
N LEU A 122 -3.09 10.37 -6.97
CA LEU A 122 -4.14 11.32 -6.60
C LEU A 122 -4.37 12.32 -7.73
N ARG A 123 -5.60 12.82 -7.83
CA ARG A 123 -5.94 13.95 -8.71
C ARG A 123 -6.52 15.10 -7.91
N ASP A 124 -6.37 16.31 -8.42
CA ASP A 124 -7.04 17.49 -7.90
C ASP A 124 -8.56 17.35 -8.10
N ALA A 125 -9.34 17.54 -7.04
CA ALA A 125 -10.79 17.29 -7.05
C ALA A 125 -11.56 18.25 -7.96
N LYS A 126 -11.03 19.45 -8.23
CA LYS A 126 -11.72 20.48 -9.01
C LYS A 126 -11.41 20.38 -10.50
N THR A 127 -10.15 20.12 -10.82
CA THR A 127 -9.62 20.13 -12.19
C THR A 127 -9.53 18.74 -12.80
N GLY A 128 -9.56 17.68 -11.97
CA GLY A 128 -9.35 16.30 -12.40
C GLY A 128 -7.92 15.99 -12.83
N LYS A 129 -6.99 16.95 -12.74
CA LYS A 129 -5.60 16.78 -13.14
C LYS A 129 -4.84 15.98 -12.09
N LEU A 130 -3.86 15.19 -12.53
CA LEU A 130 -2.96 14.48 -11.62
C LEU A 130 -2.25 15.45 -10.67
N ALA A 131 -2.22 15.12 -9.39
CA ALA A 131 -1.52 15.88 -8.36
C ALA A 131 -0.12 15.28 -8.12
N ASN A 132 0.83 16.10 -7.66
CA ASN A 132 2.16 15.65 -7.25
C ASN A 132 2.19 14.99 -5.85
N ARG A 133 1.08 14.34 -5.49
CA ARG A 133 0.86 13.63 -4.23
C ARG A 133 0.46 12.19 -4.53
N TYR A 134 0.83 11.30 -3.63
CA TYR A 134 0.49 9.89 -3.71
C TYR A 134 0.23 9.34 -2.32
N LEU A 135 -0.45 8.21 -2.25
CA LEU A 135 -0.66 7.47 -1.01
C LEU A 135 0.12 6.15 -1.05
N LEU A 136 0.76 5.85 0.07
CA LEU A 136 1.39 4.56 0.33
C LEU A 136 0.74 3.92 1.56
N VAL A 137 0.89 2.60 1.69
CA VAL A 137 0.40 1.86 2.87
C VAL A 137 1.57 1.21 3.57
N SER A 138 1.78 1.59 4.82
CA SER A 138 2.75 0.99 5.72
C SER A 138 2.11 -0.17 6.48
N ASN A 139 2.88 -1.22 6.76
CA ASN A 139 2.47 -2.30 7.68
C ASN A 139 2.84 -1.98 9.15
N MET A 140 3.13 -0.72 9.48
CA MET A 140 3.53 -0.36 10.83
C MET A 140 3.14 1.06 11.20
N ILE A 141 2.78 1.22 12.47
CA ILE A 141 2.61 2.52 13.11
C ILE A 141 4.00 3.05 13.46
N ALA A 142 4.51 3.98 12.65
CA ALA A 142 5.82 4.57 12.85
C ALA A 142 5.79 5.59 14.00
N ARG A 143 6.80 5.54 14.89
CA ARG A 143 6.91 6.41 16.07
C ARG A 143 7.00 7.91 15.72
N ASP A 144 7.47 8.23 14.52
CA ASP A 144 7.64 9.60 14.02
C ASP A 144 6.45 10.09 13.18
N GLY A 145 5.32 9.38 13.22
CA GLY A 145 4.15 9.68 12.39
C GLY A 145 4.36 9.35 10.91
N GLY A 146 5.34 8.51 10.56
CA GLY A 146 5.60 8.07 9.20
C GLY A 146 6.59 8.95 8.43
N LYS A 147 7.18 9.98 9.06
CA LYS A 147 8.10 10.93 8.40
C LYS A 147 9.26 10.23 7.70
N THR A 148 9.92 9.28 8.37
CA THR A 148 11.05 8.53 7.80
C THR A 148 10.61 7.64 6.64
N ILE A 149 9.43 7.01 6.76
CA ILE A 149 8.86 6.14 5.71
C ILE A 149 8.52 6.97 4.46
N ILE A 150 7.85 8.12 4.65
CA ILE A 150 7.50 9.05 3.58
C ILE A 150 8.77 9.58 2.90
N ALA A 151 9.78 10.00 3.66
CA ALA A 151 11.04 10.51 3.11
C ALA A 151 11.77 9.44 2.28
N GLY A 152 11.79 8.19 2.75
CA GLY A 152 12.33 7.05 2.00
C GLY A 152 11.57 6.81 0.69
N ASN A 153 10.24 6.75 0.74
CA ASN A 153 9.40 6.54 -0.44
C ASN A 153 9.52 7.69 -1.44
N ASN A 154 9.57 8.95 -0.98
CA ASN A 154 9.77 10.10 -1.86
C ASN A 154 11.06 9.99 -2.66
N LYS A 155 12.16 9.54 -2.04
CA LYS A 155 13.45 9.32 -2.74
C LYS A 155 13.34 8.22 -3.79
N VAL A 156 12.67 7.11 -3.47
CA VAL A 156 12.52 5.99 -4.41
C VAL A 156 11.62 6.40 -5.58
N ILE A 157 10.49 7.06 -5.32
CA ILE A 157 9.61 7.56 -6.37
C ILE A 157 10.31 8.59 -7.25
N ALA A 158 11.06 9.54 -6.68
CA ALA A 158 11.81 10.50 -7.46
C ALA A 158 12.79 9.82 -8.43
N ALA A 159 13.49 8.77 -7.99
CA ALA A 159 14.36 7.98 -8.87
C ALA A 159 13.57 7.31 -10.01
N ARG A 160 12.44 6.66 -9.69
CA ARG A 160 11.59 6.00 -10.70
C ARG A 160 10.97 6.97 -11.70
N LEU A 161 10.54 8.15 -11.26
CA LEU A 161 10.00 9.18 -12.14
C LEU A 161 11.09 9.85 -12.97
N SER A 162 12.32 9.94 -12.46
CA SER A 162 13.47 10.40 -13.25
C SER A 162 13.75 9.44 -14.42
N ASP A 163 13.73 8.12 -14.16
CA ASP A 163 13.88 7.11 -15.20
C ASP A 163 12.74 7.21 -16.22
N ALA A 164 11.49 7.28 -15.75
CA ALA A 164 10.32 7.40 -16.63
C ALA A 164 10.35 8.66 -17.50
N ARG A 165 10.76 9.81 -16.93
CA ARG A 165 10.93 11.05 -17.67
C ARG A 165 12.03 10.93 -18.72
N PHE A 166 13.16 10.32 -18.37
CA PHE A 166 14.24 10.10 -19.32
C PHE A 166 13.75 9.29 -20.52
N PHE A 167 13.06 8.16 -20.31
CA PHE A 167 12.51 7.36 -21.40
C PHE A 167 11.50 8.14 -22.24
N TRP A 168 10.57 8.86 -21.60
CA TRP A 168 9.61 9.71 -22.29
C TRP A 168 10.29 10.76 -23.20
N ASP A 169 11.34 11.41 -22.70
CA ASP A 169 12.06 12.44 -23.46
C ASP A 169 12.93 11.82 -24.58
N GLN A 170 13.43 10.59 -24.43
CA GLN A 170 14.09 9.87 -25.53
C GLN A 170 13.09 9.46 -26.61
N ASP A 171 11.94 8.91 -26.22
CA ASP A 171 10.94 8.39 -27.15
C ASP A 171 10.38 9.50 -28.05
N ARG A 172 10.27 10.72 -27.50
CA ARG A 172 9.82 11.93 -28.24
C ARG A 172 10.80 12.44 -29.29
N LYS A 173 12.04 11.94 -29.33
CA LYS A 173 13.03 12.37 -30.34
C LYS A 173 12.76 11.77 -31.72
N LEU A 174 12.05 10.65 -31.79
CA LEU A 174 11.68 9.98 -33.03
C LEU A 174 10.17 10.04 -33.21
N LYS A 175 9.71 10.34 -34.43
CA LYS A 175 8.29 10.20 -34.77
C LYS A 175 7.90 8.72 -34.73
N LEU A 176 6.61 8.44 -34.49
CA LEU A 176 6.05 7.09 -34.51
C LEU A 176 6.41 6.30 -35.78
N GLU A 177 6.45 6.96 -36.95
CA GLU A 177 6.89 6.37 -38.23
C GLU A 177 8.32 5.80 -38.18
N GLY A 178 9.20 6.40 -37.38
CA GLY A 178 10.57 5.94 -37.19
C GLY A 178 10.70 4.71 -36.30
N TRP A 179 9.64 4.34 -35.56
CA TRP A 179 9.59 3.15 -34.69
C TRP A 179 8.98 1.92 -35.38
N ALA A 180 8.28 2.09 -36.50
CA ALA A 180 7.58 1.03 -37.22
C ALA A 180 8.48 0.23 -38.21
N LYS A 181 9.67 -0.18 -37.75
CA LYS A 181 10.56 -1.06 -38.54
C LYS A 181 10.32 -2.54 -38.25
#